data_AF-A0A941IXD5-F1
#
_entry.id   AF-A0A941IXD5-F1
#
_cell.length_a   1.000
_cell.length_b   1.000
_cell.length_c   1.000
_cell.angle_alpha   90.00
_cell.angle_beta   90.00
_cell.angle_gamma   90.00
#
_symmetry.space_group_name_H-M   'P 1'
#
loop_
_entity.id
_entity.type
_entity.pdbx_description
1 polymer ?
#
loop_
_entity_poly.entity_id
_entity_poly.type
_entity_poly.pdbx_seq_one_letter_code
_entity_poly.pdbx_strand_id
1 'polypeptide(L)'
;MKKVAIVLLVGLLFWSCTNERGVPMPSKITVKGDIFIDQYGRQVILNGINVVNKNKDDNYLYKGGQEFYKLLKQQGFNCIRLGIIWDGLEPQPGVYNEAYLKELDKRIAWAADNGLFVVLDMHQDLYSVK
;
A
#
# COMPACT_ATOMS: atom_id res chain seq x y z
N MET A 1 27.79 -38.72 -26.05
CA MET A 1 27.17 -38.67 -24.70
C MET A 1 27.71 -37.52 -23.84
N LYS A 2 29.04 -37.37 -23.62
CA LYS A 2 29.60 -36.29 -22.78
C LYS A 2 29.31 -34.85 -23.27
N LYS A 3 29.27 -34.60 -24.58
CA LYS A 3 28.96 -33.27 -25.15
C LYS A 3 27.49 -32.85 -24.99
N VAL A 4 26.55 -33.80 -24.97
CA VAL A 4 25.11 -33.54 -24.77
C VAL A 4 24.81 -33.20 -23.31
N ALA A 5 25.52 -33.86 -22.37
CA ALA A 5 25.41 -33.56 -20.94
C ALA A 5 25.88 -32.15 -20.59
N ILE A 6 26.94 -31.64 -21.24
CA ILE A 6 27.45 -30.28 -21.02
C ILE A 6 26.47 -29.22 -21.56
N VAL A 7 25.85 -29.44 -22.72
CA VAL A 7 24.85 -28.52 -23.29
C VAL A 7 23.59 -28.46 -22.43
N LEU A 8 23.13 -29.58 -21.88
CA LEU A 8 22.00 -29.62 -20.95
C LEU A 8 22.32 -28.92 -19.61
N LEU A 9 23.54 -29.07 -19.08
CA LEU A 9 23.98 -28.41 -17.85
C LEU A 9 24.06 -26.88 -18.01
N VAL A 10 24.56 -26.41 -19.16
CA VAL A 10 24.65 -24.98 -19.48
C VAL A 10 23.25 -24.38 -19.73
N GLY A 11 22.35 -25.10 -20.41
CA GLY A 11 20.96 -24.66 -20.61
C GLY A 11 20.16 -24.52 -19.30
N LEU A 12 20.42 -25.40 -18.32
CA LEU A 12 19.80 -25.32 -16.98
C LEU A 12 20.31 -24.12 -16.15
N LEU A 13 21.59 -23.76 -16.29
CA LEU A 13 22.18 -22.59 -15.63
C LEU A 13 21.60 -21.27 -16.17
N PHE A 14 21.31 -21.17 -17.46
CA PHE A 14 20.69 -19.98 -18.05
C PHE A 14 19.19 -19.84 -17.72
N TRP A 15 18.48 -20.93 -17.44
CA TRP A 15 17.08 -20.86 -16.96
C TRP A 15 17.00 -20.37 -15.51
N SER A 16 17.99 -20.72 -14.68
CA SER A 16 17.97 -20.32 -13.26
C SER A 16 18.17 -18.81 -13.05
N CYS A 17 18.86 -18.11 -13.97
CA CYS A 17 19.18 -16.69 -13.81
C CYS A 17 18.13 -15.73 -14.39
N THR A 18 17.16 -16.22 -15.17
CA THR A 18 16.12 -15.35 -15.78
C THR A 18 14.82 -15.30 -14.96
N ASN A 19 14.75 -16.07 -13.88
CA ASN A 19 13.56 -16.21 -13.06
C ASN A 19 13.76 -15.47 -11.73
N GLU A 20 14.02 -14.16 -11.79
CA GLU A 20 13.76 -13.29 -10.64
C GLU A 20 12.24 -13.22 -10.42
N ARG A 21 11.68 -14.29 -9.86
CA ARG A 21 10.37 -14.23 -9.23
C ARG A 21 10.55 -13.33 -8.01
N GLY A 22 10.23 -12.05 -8.20
CA GLY A 22 10.22 -11.07 -7.12
C GLY A 22 9.51 -11.64 -5.90
N VAL A 23 10.06 -11.36 -4.72
CA VAL A 23 9.50 -11.81 -3.45
C VAL A 23 8.01 -11.40 -3.42
N PRO A 24 7.06 -12.36 -3.34
CA PRO A 24 5.65 -12.02 -3.44
C PRO A 24 5.26 -11.11 -2.29
N MET A 25 4.56 -10.03 -2.62
CA MET A 25 4.04 -9.10 -1.62
C MET A 25 3.05 -9.83 -0.71
N PRO A 26 3.07 -9.55 0.61
CA PRO A 26 2.13 -10.18 1.51
C PRO A 26 0.70 -9.67 1.24
N SER A 27 -0.27 -10.58 1.28
CA SER A 27 -1.68 -10.26 1.10
C SER A 27 -2.37 -10.01 2.45
N LYS A 28 -1.73 -10.42 3.54
CA LYS A 28 -2.19 -10.20 4.91
C LYS A 28 -1.00 -9.96 5.83
N ILE A 29 -1.17 -9.02 6.76
CA ILE A 29 -0.28 -8.80 7.89
C ILE A 29 -1.04 -9.14 9.17
N THR A 30 -0.39 -9.83 10.09
CA THR A 30 -0.86 -10.03 11.46
C THR A 30 0.26 -9.67 12.44
N VAL A 31 0.02 -9.82 13.74
CA VAL A 31 1.00 -9.57 14.79
C VAL A 31 1.43 -10.90 15.44
N LYS A 32 2.71 -11.04 15.75
CA LYS A 32 3.26 -12.11 16.60
C LYS A 32 4.21 -11.47 17.61
N GLY A 33 3.79 -11.35 18.87
CA GLY A 33 4.56 -10.59 19.86
C GLY A 33 4.59 -9.10 19.48
N ASP A 34 5.78 -8.57 19.26
CA ASP A 34 6.06 -7.16 18.91
C ASP A 34 6.33 -6.93 17.41
N ILE A 35 6.24 -7.98 16.58
CA ILE A 35 6.49 -7.88 15.14
C ILE A 35 5.22 -8.04 14.31
N PHE A 36 5.19 -7.32 13.18
CA PHE A 36 4.30 -7.64 12.07
C PHE A 36 4.84 -8.86 11.33
N ILE A 37 3.97 -9.82 11.05
CA ILE A 37 4.29 -11.06 10.35
C ILE A 37 3.30 -11.30 9.22
N ASP A 38 3.78 -11.80 8.09
CA ASP A 38 2.91 -12.15 6.96
C ASP A 38 2.55 -13.63 6.87
N GLN A 39 1.76 -13.98 5.85
CA GLN A 39 1.30 -15.35 5.63
C GLN A 39 2.42 -16.36 5.32
N TYR A 40 3.64 -15.90 5.02
CA TYR A 40 4.81 -16.74 4.77
C TYR A 40 5.74 -16.84 5.98
N GLY A 41 5.38 -16.23 7.12
CA GLY A 41 6.19 -16.21 8.33
C GLY A 41 7.34 -15.19 8.30
N ARG A 42 7.35 -14.27 7.33
CA ARG A 42 8.38 -13.22 7.24
C ARG A 42 8.00 -12.04 8.14
N GLN A 43 8.98 -11.45 8.80
CA GLN A 43 8.77 -10.16 9.48
C GLN A 43 8.54 -9.07 8.43
N VAL A 44 7.52 -8.23 8.65
CA VAL A 44 7.20 -7.11 7.78
C VAL A 44 7.65 -5.81 8.45
N ILE A 45 8.47 -5.04 7.74
CA ILE A 45 8.87 -3.69 8.15
C ILE A 45 8.17 -2.71 7.22
N LEU A 46 7.30 -1.87 7.79
CA LEU A 46 6.55 -0.86 7.06
C LEU A 46 7.37 0.43 6.96
N ASN A 47 7.76 0.80 5.74
CA ASN A 47 8.46 2.02 5.40
C ASN A 47 7.58 2.84 4.46
N GLY A 48 7.13 4.01 4.93
CA GLY A 48 6.07 4.75 4.27
C GLY A 48 6.04 6.23 4.59
N ILE A 49 5.01 6.90 4.08
CA ILE A 49 4.76 8.32 4.28
C ILE A 49 3.32 8.58 4.74
N ASN A 50 3.06 9.79 5.24
CA ASN A 50 1.71 10.27 5.51
C ASN A 50 1.11 10.87 4.23
N VAL A 51 -0.15 10.53 3.95
CA VAL A 51 -0.94 11.06 2.84
C VAL A 51 -2.23 11.60 3.45
N VAL A 52 -2.24 12.90 3.77
CA VAL A 52 -3.34 13.54 4.51
C VAL A 52 -3.69 14.86 3.83
N ASN A 53 -4.99 15.14 3.68
CA ASN A 53 -5.48 16.47 3.34
C ASN A 53 -6.50 16.93 4.39
N LYS A 54 -6.23 18.09 4.98
CA LYS A 54 -7.04 18.67 6.07
C LYS A 54 -7.96 19.79 5.58
N ASN A 55 -7.90 20.11 4.28
CA ASN A 55 -8.69 21.17 3.69
C ASN A 55 -10.10 20.69 3.33
N LYS A 56 -11.12 21.34 3.90
CA LYS A 56 -12.53 21.05 3.65
C LYS A 56 -12.94 21.33 2.20
N ASP A 57 -12.38 22.38 1.59
CA ASP A 57 -12.71 22.77 0.21
C ASP A 57 -12.25 21.72 -0.82
N ASP A 58 -11.28 20.88 -0.43
CA ASP A 58 -10.81 19.75 -1.22
C ASP A 58 -11.48 18.42 -0.80
N ASN A 59 -12.59 18.49 -0.04
CA ASN A 59 -13.28 17.35 0.57
C ASN A 59 -12.35 16.45 1.42
N TYR A 60 -11.29 17.01 2.03
CA TYR A 60 -10.29 16.24 2.77
C TYR A 60 -9.57 15.16 1.95
N LEU A 61 -9.61 15.25 0.62
CA LEU A 61 -8.99 14.27 -0.28
C LEU A 61 -7.64 14.74 -0.76
N TYR A 62 -6.60 13.93 -0.55
CA TYR A 62 -5.29 14.21 -1.16
C TYR A 62 -5.41 14.20 -2.70
N LYS A 63 -4.78 15.20 -3.34
CA LYS A 63 -4.91 15.45 -4.79
C LYS A 63 -4.10 14.50 -5.68
N GLY A 64 -3.18 13.72 -5.08
CA GLY A 64 -2.42 12.70 -5.80
C GLY A 64 -3.33 11.61 -6.39
N GLY A 65 -3.32 11.48 -7.71
CA GLY A 65 -4.00 10.40 -8.44
C GLY A 65 -3.17 9.12 -8.53
N GLN A 66 -3.57 8.19 -9.39
CA GLN A 66 -2.91 6.87 -9.55
C GLN A 66 -1.39 6.93 -9.76
N GLU A 67 -0.89 7.88 -10.56
CA GLU A 67 0.55 8.05 -10.80
C GLU A 67 1.35 8.39 -9.53
N PHE A 68 0.73 9.02 -8.53
CA PHE A 68 1.38 9.27 -7.25
C PHE A 68 1.72 7.96 -6.53
N TYR A 69 0.81 6.98 -6.51
CA TYR A 69 1.03 5.69 -5.86
C TYR A 69 2.08 4.85 -6.59
N LYS A 70 2.12 4.95 -7.92
CA LYS A 70 3.17 4.36 -8.74
C LYS A 70 4.54 4.96 -8.45
N LEU A 71 4.62 6.28 -8.29
CA LEU A 71 5.86 6.94 -7.86
C LEU A 71 6.31 6.42 -6.49
N LEU A 72 5.41 6.29 -5.51
CA LEU A 72 5.77 5.78 -4.19
C LEU A 72 6.37 4.37 -4.25
N LYS A 73 5.79 3.48 -5.07
CA LYS A 73 6.36 2.15 -5.32
C LYS A 73 7.74 2.22 -5.96
N GLN A 74 7.94 3.10 -6.95
CA GLN A 74 9.25 3.30 -7.58
C GLN A 74 10.30 3.83 -6.61
N GLN A 75 9.89 4.62 -5.61
CA GLN A 75 10.78 5.10 -4.54
C GLN A 75 11.03 4.05 -3.44
N GLY A 76 10.45 2.85 -3.55
CA GLY A 76 10.68 1.75 -2.62
C GLY A 76 9.80 1.78 -1.37
N PHE A 77 8.81 2.67 -1.28
CA PHE A 77 7.83 2.64 -0.20
C PHE A 77 6.95 1.38 -0.30
N ASN A 78 6.54 0.86 0.85
CA ASN A 78 5.62 -0.28 0.94
C ASN A 78 4.38 0.02 1.79
N CYS A 79 4.24 1.25 2.31
CA CYS A 79 3.14 1.65 3.18
C CYS A 79 2.80 3.13 2.98
N ILE A 80 1.54 3.48 3.21
CA ILE A 80 1.09 4.85 3.44
C ILE A 80 0.22 4.91 4.69
N ARG A 81 0.27 6.04 5.40
CA ARG A 81 -0.72 6.42 6.41
C ARG A 81 -1.71 7.37 5.75
N LEU A 82 -2.88 6.85 5.39
CA LEU A 82 -3.92 7.58 4.68
C LEU A 82 -4.84 8.26 5.71
N GLY A 83 -4.82 9.59 5.73
CA GLY A 83 -5.68 10.38 6.59
C GLY A 83 -7.13 10.34 6.12
N ILE A 84 -8.03 10.06 7.06
CA ILE A 84 -9.47 10.25 6.94
C ILE A 84 -9.90 11.25 8.01
N ILE A 85 -10.84 12.15 7.70
CA ILE A 85 -11.30 13.19 8.62
C ILE A 85 -12.76 12.91 8.98
N TRP A 86 -13.08 12.90 10.28
CA TRP A 86 -14.44 12.59 10.75
C TRP A 86 -15.49 13.53 10.14
N ASP A 87 -15.20 14.84 10.05
CA ASP A 87 -16.07 15.83 9.39
C ASP A 87 -16.37 15.49 7.91
N GLY A 88 -15.43 14.85 7.21
CA GLY A 88 -15.63 14.39 5.83
C GLY A 88 -16.41 13.08 5.74
N LEU A 89 -16.18 12.17 6.69
CA LEU A 89 -16.80 10.84 6.76
C LEU A 89 -18.26 10.90 7.21
N GLU A 90 -18.55 11.65 8.27
CA GLU A 90 -19.85 11.80 8.91
C GLU A 90 -20.14 13.31 9.11
N PRO A 91 -20.47 14.04 8.03
CA PRO A 91 -20.67 15.49 8.11
C PRO A 91 -21.87 15.90 8.97
N GLN A 92 -22.80 14.99 9.25
CA GLN A 92 -23.91 15.16 10.19
C GLN A 92 -24.07 13.86 11.00
N PRO A 93 -24.50 13.94 12.28
CA PRO A 93 -24.67 12.75 13.11
C PRO A 93 -25.54 11.68 12.45
N GLY A 94 -25.00 10.48 12.28
CA GLY A 94 -25.63 9.33 11.64
C GLY A 94 -25.70 9.39 10.11
N VAL A 95 -25.17 10.43 9.46
CA VAL A 95 -25.21 10.60 8.00
C VAL A 95 -23.80 10.46 7.44
N TYR A 96 -23.52 9.29 6.86
CA TYR A 96 -22.23 9.00 6.23
C TYR A 96 -22.16 9.52 4.80
N ASN A 97 -21.00 10.06 4.44
CA ASN A 97 -20.73 10.57 3.11
C ASN A 97 -20.25 9.44 2.17
N GLU A 98 -21.19 8.80 1.49
CA GLU A 98 -20.92 7.72 0.52
C GLU A 98 -19.99 8.14 -0.63
N ALA A 99 -20.08 9.40 -1.07
CA ALA A 99 -19.20 9.90 -2.13
C ALA A 99 -17.74 10.00 -1.65
N TYR A 100 -17.53 10.42 -0.40
CA TYR A 100 -16.21 10.45 0.22
C TYR A 100 -15.65 9.03 0.40
N LEU A 101 -16.46 8.09 0.90
CA LEU A 101 -16.07 6.68 1.04
C LEU A 101 -15.64 6.06 -0.29
N LYS A 102 -16.40 6.30 -1.37
CA LYS A 102 -16.05 5.81 -2.71
C LYS A 102 -14.72 6.38 -3.22
N GLU A 103 -14.41 7.62 -2.90
CA GLU A 103 -13.12 8.24 -3.24
C GLU A 103 -11.97 7.70 -2.38
N LEU A 104 -12.23 7.27 -1.15
CA LEU A 104 -11.25 6.53 -0.33
C LEU A 104 -10.99 5.13 -0.89
N ASP A 105 -12.03 4.39 -1.27
CA ASP A 105 -11.89 3.06 -1.89
C ASP A 105 -11.01 3.10 -3.14
N LYS A 106 -11.19 4.12 -3.98
CA LYS A 106 -10.38 4.35 -5.17
C LYS A 106 -8.89 4.53 -4.83
N ARG A 107 -8.58 5.27 -3.76
CA ARG A 107 -7.20 5.52 -3.29
C ARG A 107 -6.59 4.27 -2.67
N ILE A 108 -7.38 3.51 -1.91
CA ILE A 108 -6.96 2.21 -1.35
C ILE A 108 -6.67 1.23 -2.49
N ALA A 109 -7.49 1.20 -3.54
CA ALA A 109 -7.25 0.39 -4.73
C ALA A 109 -5.94 0.77 -5.43
N TRP A 110 -5.70 2.08 -5.63
CA TRP A 110 -4.42 2.54 -6.20
C TRP A 110 -3.21 2.16 -5.35
N ALA A 111 -3.33 2.20 -4.02
CA ALA A 111 -2.29 1.73 -3.12
C ALA A 111 -2.06 0.21 -3.28
N ALA A 112 -3.13 -0.58 -3.29
CA ALA A 112 -3.07 -2.03 -3.45
C ALA A 112 -2.45 -2.46 -4.79
N ASP A 113 -2.84 -1.81 -5.90
CA ASP A 113 -2.29 -2.05 -7.24
C ASP A 113 -0.76 -1.80 -7.31
N ASN A 114 -0.25 -0.96 -6.41
CA ASN A 114 1.17 -0.62 -6.31
C ASN A 114 1.88 -1.34 -5.16
N GLY A 115 1.23 -2.30 -4.49
CA GLY A 115 1.81 -3.05 -3.38
C GLY A 115 2.13 -2.18 -2.17
N LEU A 116 1.30 -1.19 -1.88
CA LEU A 116 1.39 -0.33 -0.70
C LEU A 116 0.33 -0.76 0.31
N PHE A 117 0.76 -1.03 1.55
CA PHE A 117 -0.14 -1.17 2.69
C PHE A 117 -0.75 0.19 3.06
N VAL A 118 -1.97 0.18 3.57
CA VAL A 118 -2.68 1.39 4.00
C VAL A 118 -3.00 1.29 5.48
N VAL A 119 -2.50 2.26 6.26
CA VAL A 119 -2.96 2.52 7.62
C VAL A 119 -4.01 3.63 7.54
N LEU A 120 -5.26 3.31 7.85
CA LEU A 120 -6.33 4.31 7.93
C LEU A 120 -6.18 5.11 9.23
N ASP A 121 -6.07 6.42 9.09
CA ASP A 121 -5.81 7.34 10.18
C ASP A 121 -6.95 8.33 10.35
N MET A 122 -7.78 8.14 11.38
CA MET A 122 -8.84 9.09 11.76
C MET A 122 -8.22 10.36 12.34
N HIS A 123 -7.81 11.27 11.46
CA HIS A 123 -6.90 12.35 11.77
C HIS A 123 -7.64 13.58 12.33
N GLN A 124 -6.96 14.30 13.24
CA GLN A 124 -7.35 15.62 13.71
C GLN A 124 -6.12 16.39 14.16
N ASP A 125 -6.20 17.72 14.12
CA ASP A 125 -5.34 18.60 14.89
C ASP A 125 -6.23 19.61 15.59
N LEU A 126 -5.94 19.86 16.87
CA LEU A 126 -6.68 20.82 17.67
C LEU A 126 -8.20 20.56 17.66
N TYR A 127 -8.58 19.28 17.62
CA TYR A 127 -9.97 18.78 17.66
C TYR A 127 -10.79 18.99 16.39
N SER A 128 -11.06 20.24 15.97
CA SER A 128 -12.03 20.50 14.87
C SER A 128 -11.71 21.75 14.06
N VAL A 129 -12.31 21.85 12.88
CA VAL A 129 -12.46 23.09 12.13
C VAL A 129 -13.21 24.14 12.98
N LYS A 130 -12.85 25.42 12.79
CA LYS A 130 -13.53 26.55 13.43
C LYS A 130 -14.89 26.81 12.81
#